data_AF-A0ABD1B2T1-F1
#
_entry.id   AF-A0ABD1B2T1-F1
#
_cell.length_a   1.000
_cell.length_b   1.000
_cell.length_c   1.000
_cell.angle_alpha   90.00
_cell.angle_beta   90.00
_cell.angle_gamma   90.00
#
_symmetry.space_group_name_H-M   'P 1'
#
loop_
_entity.id
_entity.type
_entity.pdbx_description
1 polymer ?
#
loop_
_entity_poly.entity_id
_entity_poly.type
_entity_poly.pdbx_seq_one_letter_code
_entity_poly.pdbx_strand_id
1 'polypeptide(L)'
;MSSKRTIQEWRHAIDVLNSYAAEFSGMEDKILPLLKYSYDRLKGDQVKSCLLYFALFPEDKIPKEKLIEYWICEGTIDGREGIEKTENKGYDIIGSLVRAYVRMEEFDHNGKGYVRMHDVVREMALWIASDLGKQKEAFIVRAGVGLYEIPKVKNWNVVRRMSLMNNKIVHLAGNPECLKLTTLLLQRANLSNIFGEFFKSMPKLVVLDISGNKYIFELPDEISNLVSLQYLIARVYKT
;
A
#
# COMPACT_ATOMS: atom_id res chain seq x y z
N MET A 1 -20.47 -3.12 -20.12
CA MET A 1 -19.93 -1.74 -20.25
C MET A 1 -20.13 -1.12 -21.65
N SER A 2 -21.02 -1.63 -22.52
CA SER A 2 -21.13 -1.16 -23.92
C SER A 2 -22.05 0.05 -24.15
N SER A 3 -22.58 0.69 -23.10
CA SER A 3 -23.57 1.79 -23.24
C SER A 3 -23.02 3.20 -23.02
N LYS A 4 -21.75 3.37 -22.63
CA LYS A 4 -21.15 4.69 -22.35
C LYS A 4 -20.77 5.38 -23.66
N ARG A 5 -21.26 6.60 -23.89
CA ARG A 5 -21.10 7.35 -25.16
C ARG A 5 -20.33 8.66 -25.02
N THR A 6 -20.31 9.27 -23.84
CA THR A 6 -19.67 10.57 -23.60
C THR A 6 -18.43 10.47 -22.71
N ILE A 7 -17.52 11.45 -22.82
CA ILE A 7 -16.32 11.51 -21.98
C ILE A 7 -16.68 11.53 -20.48
N GLN A 8 -17.77 12.22 -20.11
CA GLN A 8 -18.25 12.30 -18.74
C GLN A 8 -18.76 10.95 -18.23
N GLU A 9 -19.48 10.20 -19.06
CA GLU A 9 -19.93 8.83 -18.73
C GLU A 9 -18.75 7.87 -18.54
N TRP A 10 -17.70 8.01 -19.36
CA TRP A 10 -16.47 7.25 -19.23
C TRP A 10 -15.66 7.65 -17.98
N ARG A 11 -15.53 8.95 -17.70
CA ARG A 11 -14.91 9.46 -16.46
C ARG A 11 -15.61 8.94 -15.22
N HIS A 12 -16.94 9.03 -15.20
CA HIS A 12 -17.73 8.49 -14.09
C HIS A 12 -17.56 6.97 -13.94
N ALA A 13 -17.54 6.21 -15.05
CA ALA A 13 -17.28 4.77 -14.98
C ALA A 13 -15.89 4.44 -14.42
N ILE A 14 -14.87 5.23 -14.78
CA ILE A 14 -13.51 5.13 -14.22
C ILE A 14 -13.53 5.46 -12.72
N ASP A 15 -14.25 6.52 -12.31
CA ASP A 15 -14.38 6.87 -10.89
C ASP A 15 -15.01 5.74 -10.07
N VAL A 16 -16.05 5.08 -10.60
CA VAL A 16 -16.69 3.92 -9.96
C VAL A 16 -15.75 2.72 -9.89
N LEU A 17 -15.00 2.43 -10.96
CA LEU A 17 -14.00 1.36 -10.97
C LEU A 17 -12.88 1.62 -9.95
N ASN A 18 -12.50 2.88 -9.77
CA ASN A 18 -11.41 3.30 -8.89
C ASN A 18 -11.83 3.55 -7.43
N SER A 19 -13.13 3.67 -7.12
CA SER A 19 -13.60 3.95 -5.77
C SER A 19 -13.61 2.70 -4.90
N TYR A 20 -14.28 1.62 -5.33
CA TYR A 20 -14.33 0.34 -4.62
C TYR A 20 -14.78 -0.80 -5.55
N ALA A 21 -13.84 -1.64 -6.00
CA ALA A 21 -14.20 -2.83 -6.78
C ALA A 21 -15.06 -3.82 -5.97
N ALA A 22 -14.92 -3.85 -4.64
CA ALA A 22 -15.80 -4.61 -3.75
C ALA A 22 -17.30 -4.25 -3.85
N GLU A 23 -17.65 -3.04 -4.28
CA GLU A 23 -19.06 -2.61 -4.40
C GLU A 23 -19.73 -3.10 -5.69
N PHE A 24 -19.00 -3.80 -6.57
CA PHE A 24 -19.62 -4.48 -7.70
C PHE A 24 -20.52 -5.62 -7.22
N SER A 25 -21.76 -5.63 -7.72
CA SER A 25 -22.71 -6.73 -7.47
C SER A 25 -22.06 -8.08 -7.76
N GLY A 26 -22.04 -8.99 -6.78
CA GLY A 26 -21.41 -10.30 -6.89
C GLY A 26 -20.00 -10.37 -6.31
N MET A 27 -19.32 -9.25 -6.07
CA MET A 27 -17.93 -9.27 -5.59
C MET A 27 -17.87 -9.69 -4.12
N GLU A 28 -18.45 -8.91 -3.21
CA GLU A 28 -18.47 -9.21 -1.76
C GLU A 28 -19.27 -10.48 -1.41
N ASP A 29 -20.32 -10.81 -2.18
CA ASP A 29 -21.23 -11.93 -1.89
C ASP A 29 -20.84 -13.26 -2.57
N LYS A 30 -20.06 -13.24 -3.65
CA LYS A 30 -19.71 -14.48 -4.39
C LYS A 30 -18.21 -14.64 -4.61
N ILE A 31 -17.52 -13.62 -5.11
CA ILE A 31 -16.11 -13.77 -5.52
C ILE A 31 -15.17 -13.74 -4.32
N LEU A 32 -15.28 -12.74 -3.45
CA LEU A 32 -14.37 -12.59 -2.31
C LEU A 32 -14.48 -13.75 -1.31
N PRO A 33 -15.66 -14.29 -0.97
CA PRO A 33 -15.77 -15.48 -0.13
C PRO A 33 -15.07 -16.72 -0.70
N LEU A 34 -15.14 -16.94 -2.03
CA LEU A 34 -14.46 -18.07 -2.68
C LEU A 34 -12.93 -17.95 -2.61
N LEU A 35 -12.39 -16.74 -2.77
CA LEU A 35 -10.95 -16.50 -2.63
C LEU A 35 -10.52 -16.58 -1.17
N LYS A 36 -11.36 -16.09 -0.25
CA LYS A 36 -11.11 -16.19 1.19
C LYS A 36 -10.98 -17.64 1.65
N TYR A 37 -11.73 -18.58 1.06
CA TYR A 37 -11.58 -20.00 1.36
C TYR A 37 -10.14 -20.49 1.14
N SER A 38 -9.53 -20.11 0.02
CA SER A 38 -8.12 -20.43 -0.24
C SER A 38 -7.20 -19.69 0.75
N TYR A 39 -7.58 -18.49 1.23
CA TYR A 39 -6.75 -17.66 2.10
C TYR A 39 -6.69 -18.26 3.50
N ASP A 40 -7.84 -18.73 3.98
CA ASP A 40 -7.97 -19.38 5.28
C ASP A 40 -7.07 -20.62 5.38
N ARG A 41 -6.81 -21.29 4.24
CA ARG A 41 -5.94 -22.48 4.11
C ARG A 41 -4.45 -22.16 3.97
N LEU A 42 -4.05 -20.90 3.85
CA LEU A 42 -2.63 -20.52 3.94
C LEU A 42 -2.09 -20.90 5.32
N LYS A 43 -0.96 -21.62 5.35
CA LYS A 43 -0.31 -21.99 6.60
C LYS A 43 0.54 -20.82 7.11
N GLY A 44 0.32 -20.44 8.38
CA GLY A 44 1.09 -19.42 9.07
C GLY A 44 0.47 -18.03 9.02
N ASP A 45 0.24 -17.45 10.19
CA ASP A 45 -0.35 -16.11 10.31
C ASP A 45 0.55 -15.00 9.76
N GLN A 46 1.87 -15.26 9.74
CA GLN A 46 2.84 -14.37 9.10
C GLN A 46 2.65 -14.32 7.58
N VAL A 47 2.45 -15.46 6.91
CA VAL A 47 2.19 -15.50 5.46
C VAL A 47 0.91 -14.73 5.13
N LYS A 48 -0.15 -14.96 5.93
CA LYS A 48 -1.42 -14.24 5.82
C LYS A 48 -1.24 -12.73 5.99
N SER A 49 -0.52 -12.30 7.02
CA SER A 49 -0.24 -10.88 7.30
C SER A 49 0.59 -10.22 6.19
N CYS A 50 1.60 -10.91 5.67
CA CYS A 50 2.41 -10.46 4.54
C CYS A 50 1.58 -10.24 3.27
N LEU A 51 0.61 -11.14 2.98
CA LEU A 51 -0.33 -10.95 1.87
C LEU A 51 -1.19 -9.69 2.06
N LEU A 52 -1.76 -9.50 3.25
CA LEU A 52 -2.59 -8.33 3.56
C LEU A 52 -1.80 -7.03 3.43
N TYR A 53 -0.52 -7.03 3.83
CA TYR A 53 0.36 -5.88 3.64
C TYR A 53 0.69 -5.64 2.15
N PHE A 54 0.95 -6.70 1.39
CA PHE A 54 1.26 -6.57 -0.04
C PHE A 54 0.07 -5.96 -0.83
N ALA A 55 -1.16 -6.08 -0.33
CA ALA A 55 -2.33 -5.45 -0.94
C ALA A 55 -2.31 -3.90 -0.94
N LEU A 56 -1.39 -3.27 -0.19
CA LEU A 56 -1.19 -1.81 -0.22
C LEU A 56 -0.58 -1.33 -1.55
N PHE A 57 0.09 -2.22 -2.28
CA PHE A 57 0.73 -1.92 -3.56
C PHE A 57 -0.31 -2.07 -4.69
N PRO A 58 -0.25 -1.24 -5.75
CA PRO A 58 -1.09 -1.43 -6.93
C PRO A 58 -0.67 -2.70 -7.69
N GLU A 59 -1.36 -3.03 -8.79
CA GLU A 59 -1.02 -4.15 -9.69
C GLU A 59 0.28 -3.91 -10.50
N ASP A 60 1.33 -3.43 -9.86
CA ASP A 60 2.66 -3.19 -10.41
C ASP A 60 3.67 -4.23 -9.93
N LYS A 61 4.76 -4.38 -10.67
CA LYS A 61 5.89 -5.21 -10.24
C LYS A 61 6.65 -4.56 -9.10
N ILE A 62 6.91 -5.32 -8.04
CA ILE A 62 7.78 -4.92 -6.92
C ILE A 62 8.96 -5.90 -6.80
N PRO A 63 10.21 -5.41 -6.57
CA PRO A 63 11.32 -6.29 -6.24
C PRO A 63 11.05 -7.07 -4.95
N LYS A 64 11.38 -8.37 -4.94
CA LYS A 64 11.15 -9.26 -3.79
C LYS A 64 11.79 -8.72 -2.51
N GLU A 65 13.02 -8.26 -2.59
CA GLU A 65 13.82 -7.74 -1.48
C GLU A 65 13.16 -6.49 -0.89
N LYS A 66 12.66 -5.60 -1.75
CA LYS A 66 11.96 -4.39 -1.29
C LYS A 66 10.66 -4.76 -0.55
N LEU A 67 9.94 -5.77 -1.03
CA LEU A 67 8.73 -6.25 -0.34
C LEU A 67 9.06 -6.84 1.05
N ILE A 68 10.15 -7.60 1.14
CA ILE A 68 10.64 -8.18 2.40
C ILE A 68 11.04 -7.07 3.38
N GLU A 69 11.75 -6.04 2.94
CA GLU A 69 12.12 -4.88 3.77
C GLU A 69 10.89 -4.25 4.45
N TYR A 70 9.81 -4.01 3.70
CA TYR A 70 8.58 -3.48 4.31
C TYR A 70 7.99 -4.42 5.37
N TRP A 71 7.98 -5.73 5.12
CA TRP A 71 7.46 -6.70 6.09
C TRP A 71 8.29 -6.76 7.36
N ILE A 72 9.60 -6.55 7.26
CA ILE A 72 10.49 -6.45 8.42
C ILE A 72 10.19 -5.17 9.19
N CYS A 73 10.15 -4.03 8.50
CA CYS A 73 9.93 -2.72 9.14
C CYS A 73 8.56 -2.59 9.79
N GLU A 74 7.51 -3.16 9.19
CA GLU A 74 6.18 -3.22 9.81
C GLU A 74 6.12 -4.27 10.95
N GLY A 75 7.19 -5.04 11.18
CA GLY A 75 7.27 -6.06 12.23
C GLY A 75 6.50 -7.35 11.94
N THR A 76 6.11 -7.58 10.68
CA THR A 76 5.44 -8.83 10.26
C THR A 76 6.44 -9.99 10.20
N ILE A 77 7.67 -9.70 9.81
CA ILE A 77 8.82 -10.60 9.92
C ILE A 77 9.72 -10.08 11.03
N ASP A 78 10.11 -10.94 11.97
CA ASP A 78 11.04 -10.56 13.03
C ASP A 78 12.46 -10.41 12.46
N GLY A 79 12.96 -9.17 12.40
CA GLY A 79 14.30 -8.85 11.90
C GLY A 79 15.44 -9.16 12.89
N ARG A 80 15.14 -9.63 14.11
CA ARG A 80 16.17 -9.88 15.15
C ARG A 80 16.94 -11.18 14.96
N GLU A 81 16.50 -12.05 14.05
CA GLU A 81 17.14 -13.34 13.77
C GLU A 81 18.38 -13.22 12.87
N GLY A 82 18.79 -12.00 12.51
CA GLY A 82 19.91 -11.70 11.62
C GLY A 82 19.47 -11.57 10.15
N ILE A 83 20.23 -10.79 9.36
CA ILE A 83 19.85 -10.39 7.99
C ILE A 83 19.54 -11.61 7.12
N GLU A 84 20.47 -12.56 7.01
CA GLU A 84 20.33 -13.74 6.13
C GLU A 84 19.10 -14.60 6.48
N LYS A 85 18.86 -14.88 7.77
CA LYS A 85 17.70 -15.68 8.20
C LYS A 85 16.39 -14.94 7.91
N THR A 86 16.37 -13.64 8.16
CA THR A 86 15.21 -12.78 7.92
C THR A 86 14.88 -12.71 6.44
N GLU A 87 15.89 -12.57 5.58
CA GLU A 87 15.74 -12.60 4.13
C GLU A 87 15.23 -13.96 3.64
N ASN A 88 15.87 -15.05 4.06
CA ASN A 88 15.46 -16.41 3.70
C ASN A 88 13.99 -16.69 4.09
N LYS A 89 13.58 -16.24 5.28
CA LYS A 89 12.19 -16.31 5.73
C LYS A 89 11.25 -15.49 4.85
N GLY A 90 11.66 -14.28 4.46
CA GLY A 90 10.93 -13.46 3.51
C GLY A 90 10.75 -14.15 2.16
N TYR A 91 11.79 -14.79 1.64
CA TYR A 91 11.74 -15.57 0.41
C TYR A 91 10.83 -16.80 0.48
N ASP A 92 10.84 -17.52 1.61
CA ASP A 92 9.93 -18.65 1.82
C ASP A 92 8.45 -18.22 1.86
N ILE A 93 8.17 -17.09 2.52
CA ILE A 93 6.84 -16.47 2.51
C ILE A 93 6.45 -16.09 1.08
N ILE A 94 7.32 -15.42 0.33
CA ILE A 94 7.06 -15.09 -1.09
C ILE A 94 6.77 -16.36 -1.89
N GLY A 95 7.56 -17.42 -1.72
CA GLY A 95 7.34 -18.70 -2.40
C GLY A 95 5.96 -19.27 -2.12
N SER A 96 5.51 -19.18 -0.86
CA SER A 96 4.17 -19.62 -0.45
C SER A 96 3.05 -18.77 -1.07
N LEU A 97 3.24 -17.45 -1.11
CA LEU A 97 2.28 -16.54 -1.75
C LEU A 97 2.23 -16.74 -3.26
N VAL A 98 3.37 -16.99 -3.93
CA VAL A 98 3.42 -17.22 -5.38
C VAL A 98 2.67 -18.49 -5.77
N ARG A 99 2.77 -19.56 -4.98
CA ARG A 99 2.04 -20.81 -5.23
C ARG A 99 0.53 -20.66 -5.12
N ALA A 100 0.04 -19.68 -4.37
CA ALA A 100 -1.38 -19.56 -4.04
C ALA A 100 -2.09 -18.35 -4.69
N TYR A 101 -1.39 -17.23 -4.90
CA TYR A 101 -2.02 -15.92 -5.10
C TYR A 101 -1.25 -14.95 -5.98
N VAL A 102 0.07 -15.00 -5.93
CA VAL A 102 0.96 -13.96 -6.48
C VAL A 102 1.60 -14.47 -7.75
N ARG A 103 1.69 -13.63 -8.79
CA ARG A 103 2.42 -13.99 -10.00
C ARG A 103 3.89 -13.65 -9.84
N MET A 104 4.76 -14.60 -10.16
CA MET A 104 6.19 -14.34 -10.33
C MET A 104 6.41 -13.73 -11.73
N GLU A 105 7.25 -12.70 -11.78
CA GLU A 105 7.71 -12.08 -13.03
C GLU A 105 9.18 -12.46 -13.29
N GLU A 106 9.64 -12.23 -14.51
CA GLU A 106 11.02 -12.48 -14.91
C GLU A 106 12.05 -11.72 -14.06
N PHE A 107 13.27 -12.26 -14.03
CA PHE A 107 14.41 -11.61 -13.40
C PHE A 107 14.90 -10.45 -14.29
N ASP A 108 15.33 -9.34 -13.66
CA ASP A 108 16.04 -8.32 -14.42
C ASP A 108 17.47 -8.78 -14.77
N HIS A 109 18.18 -7.93 -15.52
CA HIS A 109 19.56 -8.20 -15.96
C HIS A 109 20.56 -8.36 -14.79
N ASN A 110 20.18 -7.98 -13.57
CA ASN A 110 20.98 -8.17 -12.35
C ASN A 110 20.55 -9.42 -11.57
N GLY A 111 19.67 -10.25 -12.13
CA GLY A 111 19.13 -11.43 -11.45
C GLY A 111 18.13 -11.10 -10.34
N LYS A 112 17.58 -9.87 -10.31
CA LYS A 112 16.62 -9.46 -9.27
C LYS A 112 15.22 -9.93 -9.65
N GLY A 113 14.58 -10.67 -8.75
CA GLY A 113 13.25 -11.22 -8.98
C GLY A 113 12.14 -10.23 -8.62
N TYR A 114 11.05 -10.25 -9.39
CA TYR A 114 9.88 -9.40 -9.15
C TYR A 114 8.63 -10.23 -8.86
N VAL A 115 7.70 -9.63 -8.13
CA VAL A 115 6.38 -10.19 -7.86
C VAL A 115 5.29 -9.17 -8.13
N ARG A 116 4.09 -9.66 -8.48
CA ARG A 116 2.90 -8.86 -8.74
C ARG A 116 1.67 -9.54 -8.13
N MET A 117 0.85 -8.78 -7.42
CA MET A 117 -0.45 -9.25 -6.93
C MET A 117 -1.53 -8.86 -7.93
N HIS A 118 -2.41 -9.80 -8.30
CA HIS A 118 -3.54 -9.53 -9.18
C HIS A 118 -4.62 -8.70 -8.46
N ASP A 119 -5.31 -7.81 -9.18
CA ASP A 119 -6.28 -6.88 -8.60
C ASP A 119 -7.38 -7.55 -7.79
N VAL A 120 -7.90 -8.69 -8.26
CA VAL A 120 -8.94 -9.44 -7.56
C VAL A 120 -8.44 -10.05 -6.23
N VAL A 121 -7.19 -10.52 -6.19
CA VAL A 121 -6.56 -11.02 -4.94
C VAL A 121 -6.30 -9.88 -3.99
N ARG A 122 -5.85 -8.75 -4.53
CA ARG A 122 -5.64 -7.51 -3.79
C ARG A 122 -6.94 -7.02 -3.15
N GLU A 123 -8.05 -7.04 -3.88
CA GLU A 123 -9.36 -6.66 -3.35
C GLU A 123 -9.80 -7.59 -2.22
N MET A 124 -9.61 -8.91 -2.36
CA MET A 124 -9.86 -9.86 -1.28
C MET A 124 -9.00 -9.55 -0.05
N ALA A 125 -7.71 -9.28 -0.24
CA ALA A 125 -6.82 -8.96 0.87
C ALA A 125 -7.24 -7.66 1.59
N LEU A 126 -7.63 -6.61 0.86
CA LEU A 126 -8.16 -5.38 1.47
C LEU A 126 -9.49 -5.60 2.18
N TRP A 127 -10.38 -6.41 1.61
CA TRP A 127 -11.64 -6.80 2.24
C TRP A 127 -11.42 -7.55 3.55
N ILE A 128 -10.50 -8.50 3.59
CA ILE A 128 -10.13 -9.24 4.81
C ILE A 128 -9.47 -8.29 5.83
N ALA A 129 -8.51 -7.47 5.41
CA ALA A 129 -7.81 -6.53 6.28
C ALA A 129 -8.77 -5.54 6.96
N SER A 130 -9.81 -5.12 6.25
CA SER A 130 -10.85 -4.20 6.72
C SER A 130 -11.99 -4.87 7.49
N ASP A 131 -11.76 -6.03 8.12
CA ASP A 131 -12.80 -6.79 8.85
C ASP A 131 -14.02 -7.09 7.96
N LEU A 132 -13.75 -7.74 6.83
CA LEU A 132 -14.75 -8.12 5.83
C LEU A 132 -15.55 -6.91 5.33
N GLY A 133 -14.87 -5.77 5.15
CA GLY A 133 -15.46 -4.52 4.66
C GLY A 133 -16.14 -3.65 5.74
N LYS A 134 -16.13 -4.03 7.02
CA LYS A 134 -16.72 -3.22 8.10
C LYS A 134 -15.88 -2.00 8.48
N GLN A 135 -14.57 -2.07 8.25
CA GLN A 135 -13.58 -1.03 8.60
C GLN A 135 -12.82 -0.56 7.35
N LYS A 136 -13.51 -0.31 6.23
CA LYS A 136 -12.87 0.16 4.96
C LYS A 136 -12.00 1.40 5.17
N GLU A 137 -12.40 2.33 6.04
CA GLU A 137 -11.62 3.55 6.35
C GLU A 137 -10.31 3.27 7.10
N ALA A 138 -10.11 2.08 7.68
CA ALA A 138 -8.84 1.73 8.32
C ALA A 138 -7.71 1.50 7.31
N PHE A 139 -8.04 1.24 6.03
CA PHE A 139 -7.10 0.96 4.95
C PHE A 139 -7.44 1.80 3.72
N ILE A 140 -6.75 2.93 3.56
CA ILE A 140 -6.99 3.85 2.44
C ILE A 140 -5.97 3.55 1.34
N VAL A 141 -6.37 2.76 0.34
CA VAL A 141 -5.47 2.28 -0.71
C VAL A 141 -5.95 2.76 -2.08
N ARG A 142 -5.49 3.96 -2.47
CA ARG A 142 -5.87 4.66 -3.70
C ARG A 142 -4.66 4.87 -4.60
N ALA A 143 -3.88 3.82 -4.80
CA ALA A 143 -2.69 3.83 -5.64
C ALA A 143 -3.06 3.84 -7.13
N GLY A 144 -2.43 4.70 -7.93
CA GLY A 144 -2.58 4.72 -9.40
C GLY A 144 -3.90 5.27 -9.93
N VAL A 145 -4.79 5.78 -9.07
CA VAL A 145 -6.14 6.22 -9.49
C VAL A 145 -6.17 7.65 -10.06
N GLY A 146 -5.03 8.36 -10.05
CA GLY A 146 -4.89 9.70 -10.63
C GLY A 146 -5.33 10.84 -9.71
N LEU A 147 -5.16 10.69 -8.40
CA LEU A 147 -5.47 11.75 -7.42
C LEU A 147 -4.57 12.97 -7.60
N TYR A 148 -5.15 14.16 -7.46
CA TYR A 148 -4.43 15.44 -7.41
C TYR A 148 -4.29 16.00 -5.99
N GLU A 149 -5.11 15.49 -5.07
CA GLU A 149 -5.12 15.85 -3.66
C GLU A 149 -5.27 14.60 -2.80
N ILE A 150 -4.93 14.71 -1.52
CA ILE A 150 -5.18 13.66 -0.54
C ILE A 150 -6.70 13.42 -0.46
N PRO A 151 -7.18 12.16 -0.46
CA PRO A 151 -8.61 11.90 -0.38
C PRO A 151 -9.19 12.46 0.91
N LYS A 152 -10.44 12.93 0.85
CA LYS A 152 -11.17 13.36 2.05
C LYS A 152 -11.38 12.17 2.98
N VAL A 153 -10.80 12.24 4.18
CA VAL A 153 -10.95 11.23 5.22
C VAL A 153 -11.86 11.79 6.31
N LYS A 154 -12.93 11.06 6.64
CA LYS A 154 -13.88 11.48 7.68
C LYS A 154 -13.27 11.42 9.07
N ASN A 155 -12.56 10.34 9.37
CA ASN A 155 -11.92 10.12 10.65
C ASN A 155 -10.50 9.57 10.46
N TRP A 156 -9.50 10.44 10.61
CA TRP A 156 -8.09 10.05 10.47
C TRP A 156 -7.62 9.10 11.59
N ASN A 157 -8.27 9.12 12.76
CA ASN A 157 -7.90 8.31 13.92
C ASN A 157 -8.24 6.82 13.77
N VAL A 158 -8.97 6.41 12.73
CA VAL A 158 -9.19 4.98 12.42
C VAL A 158 -8.22 4.45 11.38
N VAL A 159 -7.56 5.32 10.62
CA VAL A 159 -6.66 4.92 9.54
C VAL A 159 -5.42 4.24 10.12
N ARG A 160 -5.17 3.00 9.68
CA ARG A 160 -3.99 2.22 10.07
C ARG A 160 -2.94 2.20 8.97
N ARG A 161 -3.37 2.09 7.71
CA ARG A 161 -2.45 2.09 6.56
C ARG A 161 -3.02 2.92 5.41
N MET A 162 -2.16 3.71 4.79
CA MET A 162 -2.50 4.55 3.66
C MET A 162 -1.50 4.36 2.53
N SER A 163 -2.02 4.16 1.33
CA SER A 163 -1.23 4.07 0.10
C SER A 163 -1.87 4.95 -0.97
N LEU A 164 -1.14 6.00 -1.33
CA LEU A 164 -1.48 6.98 -2.37
C LEU A 164 -0.41 6.99 -3.47
N MET A 165 0.23 5.83 -3.70
CA MET A 165 1.29 5.65 -4.70
C MET A 165 0.83 6.04 -6.11
N ASN A 166 1.77 6.38 -6.98
CA ASN A 166 1.53 6.57 -8.41
C ASN A 166 0.38 7.57 -8.71
N ASN A 167 0.26 8.63 -7.93
CA ASN A 167 -0.72 9.70 -8.11
C ASN A 167 -0.06 11.00 -8.59
N LYS A 168 -0.83 12.09 -8.64
CA LYS A 168 -0.43 13.44 -9.07
C LYS A 168 -0.61 14.46 -7.94
N ILE A 169 -0.48 14.01 -6.70
CA ILE A 169 -0.57 14.84 -5.50
C ILE A 169 0.68 15.70 -5.41
N VAL A 170 0.52 17.00 -5.63
CA VAL A 170 1.64 17.96 -5.64
C VAL A 170 1.99 18.41 -4.22
N HIS A 171 0.97 18.56 -3.38
CA HIS A 171 1.07 19.13 -2.04
C HIS A 171 0.64 18.13 -0.98
N LEU A 172 1.53 17.85 -0.03
CA LEU A 172 1.19 17.14 1.19
C LEU A 172 0.92 18.17 2.30
N ALA A 173 -0.33 18.59 2.39
CA ALA A 173 -0.78 19.71 3.24
C ALA A 173 -1.84 19.28 4.26
N GLY A 174 -2.08 20.14 5.24
CA GLY A 174 -3.03 19.93 6.33
C GLY A 174 -2.35 19.51 7.63
N ASN A 175 -3.15 19.17 8.64
CA ASN A 175 -2.69 18.70 9.94
C ASN A 175 -3.62 17.56 10.39
N PRO A 176 -3.55 16.38 9.74
CA PRO A 176 -4.41 15.26 10.08
C PRO A 176 -3.95 14.62 11.40
N GLU A 177 -4.90 14.32 12.26
CA GLU A 177 -4.65 13.57 13.50
C GLU A 177 -4.73 12.06 13.20
N CYS A 178 -3.57 11.42 13.00
CA CYS A 178 -3.45 10.02 12.58
C CYS A 178 -2.83 9.16 13.69
N LEU A 179 -3.53 9.02 14.82
CA LEU A 179 -2.98 8.33 16.01
C LEU A 179 -2.75 6.82 15.84
N LYS A 180 -3.27 6.20 14.76
CA LYS A 180 -3.18 4.76 14.49
C LYS A 180 -2.43 4.40 13.21
N LEU A 181 -1.99 5.39 12.43
CA LEU A 181 -1.33 5.16 11.14
C LEU A 181 0.07 4.57 11.37
N THR A 182 0.34 3.40 10.78
CA THR A 182 1.64 2.71 10.84
C THR A 182 2.38 2.76 9.51
N THR A 183 1.65 2.80 8.39
CA THR A 183 2.23 2.83 7.04
C THR A 183 1.66 3.99 6.22
N LEU A 184 2.53 4.80 5.62
CA LEU A 184 2.20 5.80 4.61
C LEU A 184 3.06 5.64 3.36
N LEU A 185 2.44 5.23 2.25
CA LEU A 185 3.08 5.00 0.96
C LEU A 185 2.67 6.10 -0.03
N LEU A 186 3.65 6.89 -0.47
CA LEU A 186 3.52 8.07 -1.32
C LEU A 186 4.53 8.04 -2.50
N GLN A 187 4.95 6.84 -2.91
CA GLN A 187 5.91 6.67 -3.98
C GLN A 187 5.36 7.22 -5.28
N ARG A 188 6.19 7.96 -6.03
CA ARG A 188 5.84 8.50 -7.35
C ARG A 188 4.49 9.24 -7.35
N ALA A 189 4.17 9.95 -6.27
CA ALA A 189 2.94 10.72 -6.12
C ALA A 189 3.01 12.11 -6.76
N ASN A 190 4.15 12.49 -7.36
CA ASN A 190 4.43 13.83 -7.90
C ASN A 190 4.54 14.93 -6.83
N LEU A 191 4.94 14.56 -5.62
CA LEU A 191 5.12 15.51 -4.52
C LEU A 191 6.24 16.51 -4.84
N SER A 192 5.95 17.78 -4.64
CA SER A 192 6.94 18.86 -4.71
C SER A 192 6.98 19.72 -3.45
N ASN A 193 5.88 19.79 -2.69
CA ASN A 193 5.84 20.55 -1.44
C ASN A 193 5.25 19.69 -0.31
N ILE A 194 5.98 19.58 0.79
CA ILE A 194 5.57 18.83 1.97
C ILE A 194 5.51 19.80 3.15
N PHE A 195 4.31 20.10 3.63
CA PHE A 195 4.11 20.98 4.76
C PHE A 195 4.33 20.21 6.06
N GLY A 196 5.20 20.71 6.93
CA GLY A 196 5.57 20.05 8.19
C GLY A 196 4.40 19.72 9.12
N GLU A 197 3.37 20.59 9.13
CA GLU A 197 2.11 20.37 9.85
C GLU A 197 1.50 18.99 9.59
N PHE A 198 1.71 18.42 8.41
CA PHE A 198 1.18 17.11 8.04
C PHE A 198 1.70 15.98 8.93
N PHE A 199 2.93 16.08 9.43
CA PHE A 199 3.58 15.03 10.22
C PHE A 199 3.47 15.24 11.73
N LYS A 200 2.83 16.33 12.20
CA LYS A 200 2.78 16.65 13.64
C LYS A 200 2.09 15.59 14.50
N SER A 201 1.08 14.90 13.96
CA SER A 201 0.18 14.05 14.75
C SER A 201 0.13 12.60 14.26
N MET A 202 1.30 11.96 14.11
CA MET A 202 1.41 10.55 13.64
C MET A 202 2.37 9.69 14.50
N PRO A 203 2.14 9.56 15.81
CA PRO A 203 3.10 8.97 16.74
C PRO A 203 3.43 7.49 16.48
N LYS A 204 2.57 6.78 15.73
CA LYS A 204 2.72 5.35 15.41
C LYS A 204 3.24 5.07 14.01
N LEU A 205 3.57 6.11 13.22
CA LEU A 205 4.03 5.90 11.86
C LEU A 205 5.40 5.20 11.88
N VAL A 206 5.47 4.00 11.31
CA VAL A 206 6.68 3.15 11.26
C VAL A 206 7.32 3.18 9.89
N VAL A 207 6.49 3.19 8.84
CA VAL A 207 6.92 3.15 7.44
C VAL A 207 6.43 4.39 6.71
N LEU A 208 7.38 5.20 6.21
CA LEU A 208 7.14 6.33 5.31
C LEU A 208 7.96 6.15 4.03
N ASP A 209 7.30 5.93 2.90
CA ASP A 209 7.98 5.89 1.59
C ASP A 209 7.47 7.02 0.69
N ILE A 210 8.31 8.03 0.49
CA ILE A 210 8.11 9.16 -0.43
C ILE A 210 9.07 9.08 -1.63
N SER A 211 9.59 7.90 -1.95
CA SER A 211 10.56 7.70 -3.02
C SER A 211 9.97 7.92 -4.42
N GLY A 212 10.82 8.32 -5.36
CA GLY A 212 10.40 8.56 -6.75
C GLY A 212 9.63 9.86 -6.96
N ASN A 213 9.59 10.75 -5.97
CA ASN A 213 9.13 12.12 -6.12
C ASN A 213 10.33 13.02 -6.47
N LYS A 214 10.38 13.50 -7.71
CA LYS A 214 11.56 14.18 -8.29
C LYS A 214 11.76 15.61 -7.80
N TYR A 215 10.73 16.20 -7.21
CA TYR A 215 10.70 17.63 -6.86
C TYR A 215 10.75 17.86 -5.35
N ILE A 216 11.13 16.85 -4.56
CA ILE A 216 11.40 16.99 -3.14
C ILE A 216 12.88 17.38 -3.00
N PHE A 217 13.12 18.62 -2.56
CA PHE A 217 14.46 19.18 -2.32
C PHE A 217 14.86 19.18 -0.85
N GLU A 218 13.88 19.19 0.04
CA GLU A 218 14.08 19.12 1.49
C GLU A 218 12.87 18.44 2.14
N LEU A 219 13.10 17.93 3.34
CA LEU A 219 12.05 17.40 4.20
C LEU A 219 11.83 18.39 5.33
N PRO A 220 10.57 18.64 5.75
CA PRO A 220 10.31 19.55 6.86
C PRO A 220 10.87 18.99 8.17
N ASP A 221 11.29 19.90 9.07
CA ASP A 221 11.87 19.54 10.37
C ASP A 221 10.91 18.69 11.22
N GLU A 222 9.61 18.85 11.04
CA GLU A 222 8.55 18.08 11.70
C GLU A 222 8.57 16.58 11.38
N ILE A 223 9.34 16.11 10.39
CA ILE A 223 9.61 14.67 10.24
C ILE A 223 10.23 14.10 11.52
N SER A 224 10.98 14.90 12.28
CA SER A 224 11.52 14.51 13.59
C SER A 224 10.45 14.18 14.63
N ASN A 225 9.19 14.60 14.43
CA ASN A 225 8.07 14.24 15.31
C ASN A 225 7.60 12.79 15.12
N LEU A 226 8.05 12.11 14.06
CA LEU A 226 7.68 10.72 13.75
C LEU A 226 8.50 9.74 14.63
N VAL A 227 8.24 9.73 15.93
CA VAL A 227 9.04 9.02 16.94
C VAL A 227 9.11 7.49 16.78
N SER A 228 8.14 6.89 16.08
CA SER A 228 8.12 5.43 15.82
C SER A 228 8.69 5.06 14.44
N LEU A 229 9.18 6.03 13.67
CA LEU A 229 9.61 5.80 12.30
C LEU A 229 10.86 4.91 12.27
N GLN A 230 10.75 3.76 11.60
CA GLN A 230 11.84 2.79 11.43
C GLN A 230 12.31 2.71 9.99
N TYR A 231 11.46 3.09 9.04
CA TYR A 231 11.76 3.01 7.62
C TYR A 231 11.30 4.28 6.90
N LEU A 232 12.29 5.08 6.50
CA LEU A 232 12.11 6.25 5.66
C LEU A 232 12.83 6.02 4.34
N ILE A 233 12.08 5.98 3.23
CA ILE A 233 12.70 6.13 1.91
C ILE A 233 12.35 7.49 1.35
N ALA A 234 13.37 8.34 1.24
CA ALA A 234 13.32 9.58 0.52
C ALA A 234 14.48 9.62 -0.47
N ARG A 235 14.21 10.00 -1.72
CA ARG A 235 15.26 10.44 -2.64
C ARG A 235 15.10 11.94 -2.81
N VAL A 236 15.95 12.69 -2.14
CA VAL A 236 16.01 14.14 -2.25
C VAL A 236 16.99 14.47 -3.36
N TYR A 237 16.54 15.22 -4.36
CA TYR A 237 17.40 15.64 -5.47
C TYR A 237 18.05 16.97 -5.08
N LYS A 238 19.38 17.00 -4.96
CA LYS A 238 20.12 18.26 -4.81
C LYS A 238 20.22 18.94 -6.19
N THR A 239 19.88 20.23 -6.25
CA THR A 239 20.25 21.12 -7.36
C THR A 239 21.74 21.42 -7.34
#